data_AF-A0A8J6Z4T8-F1
#
_entry.id   AF-A0A8J6Z4T8-F1
#
_cell.length_a   1.000
_cell.length_b   1.000
_cell.length_c   1.000
_cell.angle_alpha   90.00
_cell.angle_beta   90.00
_cell.angle_gamma   90.00
#
_symmetry.space_group_name_H-M   'P 1'
#
loop_
_entity.id
_entity.type
_entity.pdbx_description
1 polymer ?
#
loop_
_entity_poly.entity_id
_entity_poly.type
_entity_poly.pdbx_seq_one_letter_code
_entity_poly.pdbx_strand_id
1 'polypeptide(L)'
;MIKQFFTAAVAGCLLISSLPAQAIDSRVESAVQWAVDIANDDTHGYSQGAANATDYRPYTGSREGPDYDCASLVYHAFEHGGFKIIEAWHKNPAYGARYNGRQLTGDADTIWDDLRGDGGWKKFSWAEVADNLQRGDILCRPQFHVAIYIGDGKTVEARGVNNPRGGDWSTGDQGGEIDFYDAYGRGWTEVYRYVGD
;
A
#
# COMPACT_ATOMS: atom_id res chain seq x y z
N MET A 1 -63.39 29.47 -1.29
CA MET A 1 -62.43 29.05 -0.24
C MET A 1 -61.40 28.17 -0.93
N ILE A 2 -60.18 28.67 -1.05
CA ILE A 2 -59.08 28.13 -1.87
C ILE A 2 -58.48 26.90 -1.18
N LYS A 3 -58.29 25.79 -1.90
CA LYS A 3 -57.36 24.72 -1.49
C LYS A 3 -56.36 24.49 -2.63
N GLN A 4 -55.19 25.07 -2.44
CA GLN A 4 -53.99 24.77 -3.21
C GLN A 4 -53.57 23.32 -2.90
N PHE A 5 -53.40 22.51 -3.93
CA PHE A 5 -52.64 21.26 -3.82
C PHE A 5 -51.25 21.52 -4.39
N PHE A 6 -50.25 21.41 -3.53
CA PHE A 6 -48.84 21.46 -3.88
C PHE A 6 -48.47 20.19 -4.64
N THR A 7 -47.93 20.34 -5.85
CA THR A 7 -47.24 19.28 -6.58
C THR A 7 -45.88 19.07 -5.92
N ALA A 8 -45.70 17.96 -5.20
CA ALA A 8 -44.39 17.54 -4.72
C ALA A 8 -43.62 16.94 -5.91
N ALA A 9 -42.68 17.71 -6.47
CA ALA A 9 -41.66 17.15 -7.34
C ALA A 9 -40.69 16.34 -6.48
N VAL A 10 -40.72 15.02 -6.62
CA VAL A 10 -39.68 14.14 -6.06
C VAL A 10 -38.42 14.39 -6.90
N ALA A 11 -37.56 15.28 -6.42
CA ALA A 11 -36.20 15.38 -6.91
C ALA A 11 -35.49 14.08 -6.49
N GLY A 12 -35.48 13.10 -7.40
CA GLY A 12 -34.63 11.94 -7.30
C GLY A 12 -33.18 12.42 -7.32
N CYS A 13 -32.60 12.55 -6.13
CA CYS A 13 -31.16 12.66 -5.99
C CYS A 13 -30.61 11.32 -6.46
N LEU A 14 -30.19 11.24 -7.73
CA LEU A 14 -29.27 10.19 -8.16
C LEU A 14 -28.01 10.40 -7.33
N LEU A 15 -27.93 9.68 -6.21
CA LEU A 15 -26.66 9.34 -5.61
C LEU A 15 -25.96 8.46 -6.64
N ILE A 16 -25.20 9.09 -7.52
CA ILE A 16 -24.10 8.42 -8.19
C ILE A 16 -23.13 8.12 -7.05
N SER A 17 -23.32 6.99 -6.38
CA SER A 17 -22.26 6.38 -5.60
C SER A 17 -21.15 6.13 -6.61
N SER A 18 -20.15 7.02 -6.64
CA SER A 18 -18.90 6.75 -7.32
C SER A 18 -18.38 5.48 -6.70
N LEU A 19 -18.50 4.36 -7.42
CA LEU A 19 -17.76 3.15 -7.08
C LEU A 19 -16.30 3.60 -6.88
N PRO A 20 -15.62 3.20 -5.80
CA PRO A 20 -14.19 3.45 -5.71
C PRO A 20 -13.57 2.92 -6.99
N ALA A 21 -12.87 3.78 -7.72
CA ALA A 21 -12.39 3.49 -9.06
C ALA A 21 -11.48 2.25 -9.00
N GLN A 22 -11.97 1.10 -9.45
CA GLN A 22 -11.22 -0.14 -9.52
C GLN A 22 -9.94 0.05 -10.34
N ALA A 23 -8.83 -0.56 -9.93
CA ALA A 23 -7.63 -0.60 -10.74
C ALA A 23 -7.95 -1.27 -12.09
N ILE A 24 -7.38 -0.73 -13.16
CA ILE A 24 -7.69 -1.16 -14.53
C ILE A 24 -7.29 -2.63 -14.75
N ASP A 25 -6.17 -3.05 -14.15
CA ASP A 25 -5.68 -4.42 -14.23
C ASP A 25 -6.16 -5.25 -13.04
N SER A 26 -6.67 -6.45 -13.30
CA SER A 26 -7.24 -7.33 -12.27
C SER A 26 -6.21 -7.83 -11.23
N ARG A 27 -4.94 -7.99 -11.62
CA ARG A 27 -3.87 -8.36 -10.69
C ARG A 27 -3.54 -7.22 -9.76
N VAL A 28 -3.49 -6.00 -10.30
CA VAL A 28 -3.32 -4.78 -9.50
C VAL A 28 -4.48 -4.59 -8.53
N GLU A 29 -5.72 -4.78 -8.99
CA GLU A 29 -6.88 -4.68 -8.09
C GLU A 29 -6.83 -5.74 -6.99
N SER A 30 -6.47 -6.98 -7.33
CA SER A 30 -6.30 -8.06 -6.37
C SER A 30 -5.24 -7.73 -5.31
N ALA A 31 -4.13 -7.10 -5.72
CA ALA A 31 -3.10 -6.63 -4.81
C ALA A 31 -3.61 -5.51 -3.88
N VAL A 32 -4.31 -4.52 -4.44
CA VAL A 32 -4.89 -3.41 -3.65
C VAL A 32 -5.91 -3.94 -2.65
N GLN A 33 -6.81 -4.83 -3.09
CA GLN A 33 -7.84 -5.39 -2.22
C GLN A 33 -7.23 -6.22 -1.09
N TRP A 34 -6.20 -7.02 -1.39
CA TRP A 34 -5.48 -7.75 -0.36
C TRP A 34 -4.90 -6.80 0.71
N ALA A 35 -4.23 -5.72 0.31
CA ALA A 35 -3.68 -4.77 1.26
C ALA A 35 -4.76 -4.03 2.07
N VAL A 36 -5.89 -3.71 1.44
CA VAL A 36 -7.07 -3.13 2.11
C VAL A 36 -7.66 -4.11 3.11
N ASP A 37 -7.72 -5.40 2.80
CA ASP A 37 -8.23 -6.43 3.71
C ASP A 37 -7.31 -6.59 4.92
N ILE A 38 -5.98 -6.60 4.71
CA ILE A 38 -4.98 -6.59 5.80
C ILE A 38 -5.16 -5.37 6.71
N ALA A 39 -5.38 -4.19 6.14
CA ALA A 39 -5.59 -2.96 6.92
C ALA A 39 -6.93 -2.92 7.68
N ASN A 40 -7.92 -3.73 7.30
CA ASN A 40 -9.21 -3.83 7.98
C ASN A 40 -9.27 -4.99 8.99
N ASP A 41 -8.21 -5.79 9.09
CA ASP A 41 -8.12 -6.93 10.01
C ASP A 41 -7.08 -6.64 11.10
N ASP A 42 -7.59 -6.34 12.29
CA ASP A 42 -6.79 -5.97 13.47
C ASP A 42 -5.83 -7.07 13.96
N THR A 43 -5.82 -8.27 13.33
CA THR A 43 -4.79 -9.29 13.59
C THR A 43 -3.47 -9.04 12.86
N HIS A 44 -3.39 -8.00 12.03
CA HIS A 44 -2.21 -7.60 11.27
C HIS A 44 -1.68 -6.23 11.70
N GLY A 45 -0.43 -6.18 12.18
CA GLY A 45 0.24 -4.98 12.64
C GLY A 45 1.47 -4.59 11.84
N TYR A 46 2.22 -3.65 12.40
CA TYR A 46 3.52 -3.30 11.84
C TYR A 46 4.66 -4.10 12.48
N SER A 47 5.55 -4.64 11.66
CA SER A 47 6.80 -5.21 12.16
C SER A 47 7.91 -5.16 11.12
N GLN A 48 9.13 -4.79 11.55
CA GLN A 48 10.35 -5.02 10.74
C GLN A 48 10.90 -6.43 10.95
N GLY A 49 10.19 -7.30 11.68
CA GLY A 49 10.60 -8.65 12.01
C GLY A 49 11.37 -8.72 13.33
N ALA A 50 11.07 -9.75 14.13
CA ALA A 50 11.76 -10.00 15.40
C ALA A 50 13.29 -10.12 15.27
N ALA A 51 13.79 -10.53 14.10
CA ALA A 51 15.23 -10.56 13.81
C ALA A 51 15.89 -9.16 13.80
N ASN A 52 15.10 -8.10 13.56
CA ASN A 52 15.52 -6.71 13.57
C ASN A 52 15.15 -5.99 14.88
N ALA A 53 14.66 -6.72 15.88
CA ALA A 53 14.30 -6.15 17.17
C ALA A 53 15.52 -5.59 17.91
N THR A 54 15.30 -4.48 18.61
CA THR A 54 16.28 -3.84 19.51
C THR A 54 15.59 -3.49 20.82
N ASP A 55 16.35 -3.17 21.87
CA ASP A 55 15.79 -2.74 23.16
C ASP A 55 14.84 -1.52 23.03
N TYR A 56 15.03 -0.68 22.01
CA TYR A 56 14.19 0.49 21.75
C TYR A 56 13.03 0.23 20.77
N ARG A 57 13.15 -0.83 19.95
CA ARG A 57 12.13 -1.26 18.97
C ARG A 57 11.93 -2.76 19.09
N PRO A 58 11.23 -3.22 20.15
CA PRO A 58 11.10 -4.64 20.47
C PRO A 58 10.03 -5.32 19.60
N TYR A 59 10.25 -5.37 18.28
CA TYR A 59 9.36 -6.05 17.34
C TYR A 59 9.09 -7.50 17.77
N THR A 60 7.82 -7.85 17.91
CA THR A 60 7.41 -9.21 18.27
C THR A 60 6.93 -10.04 17.07
N GLY A 61 6.51 -9.36 16.00
CA GLY A 61 5.98 -9.98 14.78
C GLY A 61 7.01 -10.38 13.74
N SER A 62 6.57 -11.16 12.76
CA SER A 62 7.28 -11.34 11.49
C SER A 62 7.10 -10.09 10.61
N ARG A 63 8.02 -9.80 9.69
CA ARG A 63 7.79 -8.82 8.62
C ARG A 63 7.11 -9.43 7.39
N GLU A 64 6.77 -10.71 7.44
CA GLU A 64 6.25 -11.49 6.31
C GLU A 64 4.85 -12.06 6.59
N GLY A 65 4.17 -11.54 7.60
CA GLY A 65 2.88 -12.04 8.07
C GLY A 65 2.95 -12.71 9.46
N PRO A 66 1.99 -12.46 10.36
CA PRO A 66 0.79 -11.63 10.13
C PRO A 66 1.09 -10.12 10.09
N ASP A 67 2.24 -9.67 10.57
CA ASP A 67 2.62 -8.26 10.56
C ASP A 67 3.53 -7.92 9.35
N TYR A 68 3.57 -6.63 9.00
CA TYR A 68 4.30 -6.15 7.82
C TYR A 68 4.99 -4.81 8.09
N ASP A 69 6.17 -4.59 7.50
CA ASP A 69 6.72 -3.26 7.31
C ASP A 69 6.15 -2.62 6.02
N CYS A 70 6.51 -1.36 5.76
CA CYS A 70 6.00 -0.63 4.60
C CYS A 70 6.29 -1.34 3.26
N ALA A 71 7.47 -1.93 3.11
CA ALA A 71 7.88 -2.56 1.87
C ALA A 71 7.26 -3.95 1.74
N SER A 72 7.42 -4.80 2.75
CA SER A 72 6.87 -6.16 2.78
C SER A 72 5.36 -6.19 2.55
N LEU A 73 4.58 -5.23 3.08
CA LEU A 73 3.16 -5.11 2.75
C LEU A 73 2.94 -4.99 1.24
N VAL A 74 3.72 -4.15 0.55
CA VAL A 74 3.63 -3.98 -0.91
C VAL A 74 4.10 -5.22 -1.66
N TYR A 75 5.21 -5.85 -1.25
CA TYR A 75 5.66 -7.09 -1.90
C TYR A 75 4.62 -8.21 -1.77
N HIS A 76 4.06 -8.44 -0.58
CA HIS A 76 3.04 -9.48 -0.38
C HIS A 76 1.73 -9.15 -1.10
N ALA A 77 1.32 -7.88 -1.14
CA ALA A 77 0.15 -7.45 -1.89
C ALA A 77 0.30 -7.77 -3.39
N PHE A 78 1.41 -7.36 -4.00
CA PHE A 78 1.63 -7.59 -5.42
C PHE A 78 1.94 -9.06 -5.74
N GLU A 79 2.59 -9.80 -4.85
CA GLU A 79 2.71 -11.27 -4.99
C GLU A 79 1.33 -11.94 -4.96
N HIS A 80 0.44 -11.53 -4.04
CA HIS A 80 -0.95 -12.00 -3.99
C HIS A 80 -1.72 -11.66 -5.26
N GLY A 81 -1.46 -10.49 -5.85
CA GLY A 81 -2.01 -10.10 -7.15
C GLY A 81 -1.51 -10.96 -8.32
N GLY A 82 -0.44 -11.74 -8.14
CA GLY A 82 0.16 -12.59 -9.16
C GLY A 82 1.34 -11.96 -9.90
N PHE A 83 1.94 -10.90 -9.36
CA PHE A 83 3.23 -10.37 -9.81
C PHE A 83 4.35 -11.16 -9.14
N LYS A 84 5.42 -11.50 -9.87
CA LYS A 84 6.53 -12.29 -9.31
C LYS A 84 7.59 -11.41 -8.65
N ILE A 85 7.14 -10.43 -7.87
CA ILE A 85 8.01 -9.40 -7.30
C ILE A 85 8.96 -9.98 -6.25
N ILE A 86 8.53 -10.99 -5.48
CA ILE A 86 9.40 -11.68 -4.51
C ILE A 86 10.43 -12.55 -5.25
N GLU A 87 10.03 -13.23 -6.33
CA GLU A 87 10.97 -13.97 -7.18
C GLU A 87 12.03 -13.04 -7.80
N ALA A 88 11.62 -11.86 -8.25
CA ALA A 88 12.53 -10.84 -8.79
C ALA A 88 13.52 -10.34 -7.72
N TRP A 89 13.04 -10.08 -6.49
CA TRP A 89 13.88 -9.71 -5.36
C TRP A 89 14.96 -10.75 -5.06
N HIS A 90 14.63 -12.03 -5.06
CA HIS A 90 15.62 -13.09 -4.82
C HIS A 90 16.72 -13.18 -5.90
N LYS A 91 16.50 -12.59 -7.07
CA LYS A 91 17.50 -12.45 -8.14
C LYS A 91 18.26 -11.13 -8.06
N ASN A 92 17.79 -10.17 -7.26
CA ASN A 92 18.45 -8.88 -7.06
C ASN A 92 19.77 -9.07 -6.30
N PRO A 93 20.92 -8.56 -6.79
CA PRO A 93 22.19 -8.65 -6.06
C PRO A 93 22.15 -8.09 -4.63
N ALA A 94 21.25 -7.13 -4.36
CA ALA A 94 21.06 -6.56 -3.03
C ALA A 94 20.55 -7.59 -2.01
N TYR A 95 19.81 -8.63 -2.43
CA TYR A 95 19.30 -9.68 -1.55
C TYR A 95 20.43 -10.40 -0.80
N GLY A 96 21.47 -10.81 -1.53
CA GLY A 96 22.67 -11.41 -0.94
C GLY A 96 23.50 -10.38 -0.16
N ALA A 97 23.69 -9.19 -0.73
CA ALA A 97 24.60 -8.19 -0.17
C ALA A 97 24.12 -7.55 1.14
N ARG A 98 22.81 -7.29 1.29
CA ARG A 98 22.25 -6.60 2.47
C ARG A 98 21.84 -7.56 3.57
N TYR A 99 21.26 -8.69 3.19
CA TYR A 99 20.57 -9.58 4.13
C TYR A 99 21.15 -10.99 4.19
N ASN A 100 22.27 -11.23 3.49
CA ASN A 100 22.89 -12.54 3.38
C ASN A 100 21.89 -13.61 2.93
N GLY A 101 20.95 -13.23 2.04
CA GLY A 101 19.92 -14.10 1.51
C GLY A 101 18.88 -14.58 2.54
N ARG A 102 18.57 -13.78 3.57
CA ARG A 102 17.63 -14.18 4.64
C ARG A 102 16.26 -13.50 4.58
N GLN A 103 16.16 -12.38 3.89
CA GLN A 103 14.98 -11.52 3.93
C GLN A 103 14.04 -11.81 2.75
N LEU A 104 12.85 -12.34 3.00
CA LEU A 104 11.92 -12.82 1.95
C LEU A 104 11.45 -11.70 1.02
N THR A 105 11.21 -10.49 1.53
CA THR A 105 10.79 -9.33 0.74
C THR A 105 11.83 -8.21 0.75
N GLY A 106 11.90 -7.40 -0.31
CA GLY A 106 12.86 -6.31 -0.41
C GLY A 106 12.52 -5.07 0.43
N ASP A 107 13.10 -3.94 0.04
CA ASP A 107 12.98 -2.63 0.69
C ASP A 107 12.36 -1.60 -0.25
N ALA A 108 11.98 -0.44 0.29
CA ALA A 108 11.47 0.66 -0.52
C ALA A 108 12.45 1.15 -1.60
N ASP A 109 13.77 1.07 -1.38
CA ASP A 109 14.77 1.47 -2.38
C ASP A 109 15.14 0.38 -3.39
N THR A 110 14.69 -0.86 -3.21
CA THR A 110 14.91 -1.96 -4.17
C THR A 110 13.69 -2.26 -5.02
N ILE A 111 12.49 -1.87 -4.56
CA ILE A 111 11.22 -2.26 -5.17
C ILE A 111 11.10 -1.92 -6.66
N TRP A 112 11.68 -0.81 -7.12
CA TRP A 112 11.66 -0.48 -8.55
C TRP A 112 12.42 -1.51 -9.40
N ASP A 113 13.57 -1.97 -8.93
CA ASP A 113 14.37 -2.96 -9.66
C ASP A 113 13.64 -4.31 -9.74
N ASP A 114 12.92 -4.66 -8.67
CA ASP A 114 12.19 -5.92 -8.57
C ASP A 114 10.90 -5.89 -9.40
N LEU A 115 10.15 -4.77 -9.39
CA LEU A 115 8.99 -4.56 -10.27
C LEU A 115 9.38 -4.64 -11.75
N ARG A 116 10.50 -4.03 -12.13
CA ARG A 116 11.02 -4.11 -13.51
C ARG A 116 11.34 -5.54 -13.94
N GLY A 117 11.72 -6.41 -13.00
CA GLY A 117 11.98 -7.83 -13.27
C GLY A 117 10.74 -8.61 -13.68
N ASP A 118 9.54 -8.17 -13.27
CA ASP A 118 8.27 -8.80 -13.62
C ASP A 118 7.67 -8.28 -14.96
N GLY A 119 8.01 -7.05 -15.35
CA GLY A 119 7.56 -6.43 -16.62
C GLY A 119 6.28 -5.60 -16.50
N GLY A 120 5.95 -4.83 -17.54
CA GLY A 120 4.72 -4.00 -17.58
C GLY A 120 4.66 -2.82 -16.61
N TRP A 121 5.77 -2.48 -15.92
CA TRP A 121 5.85 -1.36 -14.98
C TRP A 121 6.54 -0.14 -15.59
N LYS A 122 6.00 1.05 -15.29
CA LYS A 122 6.65 2.34 -15.58
C LYS A 122 6.91 3.10 -14.29
N LYS A 123 8.07 3.76 -14.25
CA LYS A 123 8.45 4.69 -13.20
C LYS A 123 8.17 6.11 -13.68
N PHE A 124 7.46 6.86 -12.86
CA PHE A 124 7.23 8.28 -12.98
C PHE A 124 7.87 8.98 -11.78
N SER A 125 8.26 10.23 -11.93
CA SER A 125 8.46 11.12 -10.80
C SER A 125 7.11 11.53 -10.20
N TRP A 126 7.08 11.82 -8.91
CA TRP A 126 5.87 12.33 -8.24
C TRP A 126 5.27 13.53 -8.98
N ALA A 127 6.11 14.49 -9.40
CA ALA A 127 5.66 15.71 -10.07
C ALA A 127 4.95 15.47 -11.40
N GLU A 128 5.22 14.35 -12.09
CA GLU A 128 4.58 14.03 -13.37
C GLU A 128 3.15 13.54 -13.21
N VAL A 129 2.83 12.88 -12.09
CA VAL A 129 1.57 12.12 -11.94
C VAL A 129 0.78 12.42 -10.67
N ALA A 130 1.24 13.32 -9.79
CA ALA A 130 0.55 13.66 -8.54
C ALA A 130 -0.92 14.08 -8.74
N ASP A 131 -1.22 14.78 -9.83
CA ASP A 131 -2.58 15.24 -10.16
C ASP A 131 -3.40 14.19 -10.94
N ASN A 132 -2.81 13.02 -11.23
CA ASN A 132 -3.42 11.95 -12.00
C ASN A 132 -2.96 10.57 -11.49
N LEU A 133 -3.02 10.38 -10.18
CA LEU A 133 -2.76 9.09 -9.54
C LEU A 133 -3.86 8.08 -9.89
N GLN A 134 -3.46 6.83 -10.08
CA GLN A 134 -4.34 5.72 -10.43
C GLN A 134 -4.31 4.69 -9.31
N ARG A 135 -5.48 4.13 -8.94
CA ARG A 135 -5.55 3.05 -7.94
C ARG A 135 -4.59 1.93 -8.33
N GLY A 136 -3.75 1.52 -7.39
CA GLY A 136 -2.67 0.57 -7.60
C GLY A 136 -1.31 1.18 -7.90
N ASP A 137 -1.20 2.50 -8.07
CA ASP A 137 0.09 3.18 -8.09
C ASP A 137 0.85 2.91 -6.80
N ILE A 138 2.11 2.50 -6.91
CA ILE A 138 3.02 2.38 -5.77
C ILE A 138 3.73 3.71 -5.60
N LEU A 139 3.44 4.42 -4.51
CA LEU A 139 4.11 5.67 -4.17
C LEU A 139 5.35 5.37 -3.35
N CYS A 140 6.49 5.89 -3.76
CA CYS A 140 7.76 5.57 -3.13
C CYS A 140 8.58 6.83 -2.84
N ARG A 141 9.13 6.84 -1.62
CA ARG A 141 10.27 7.65 -1.24
C ARG A 141 11.40 6.66 -0.91
N PRO A 142 12.30 6.35 -1.86
CA PRO A 142 13.34 5.35 -1.69
C PRO A 142 14.12 5.57 -0.39
N GLN A 143 14.45 4.48 0.30
CA GLN A 143 15.12 4.43 1.62
C GLN A 143 14.27 4.88 2.81
N PHE A 144 13.05 5.38 2.58
CA PHE A 144 12.20 5.92 3.66
C PHE A 144 10.88 5.20 3.77
N HIS A 145 10.08 5.15 2.70
CA HIS A 145 8.69 4.68 2.80
C HIS A 145 8.10 4.33 1.44
N VAL A 146 7.18 3.37 1.42
CA VAL A 146 6.43 2.95 0.24
C VAL A 146 4.98 2.61 0.62
N ALA A 147 4.04 2.88 -0.29
CA ALA A 147 2.61 2.75 -0.08
C ALA A 147 1.86 2.45 -1.38
N ILE A 148 0.64 1.92 -1.27
CA ILE A 148 -0.22 1.67 -2.43
C ILE A 148 -1.32 2.73 -2.46
N TYR A 149 -1.46 3.45 -3.58
CA TYR A 149 -2.57 4.38 -3.79
C TYR A 149 -3.87 3.61 -4.00
N ILE A 150 -4.92 3.96 -3.25
CA ILE A 150 -6.20 3.24 -3.29
C ILE A 150 -7.34 4.02 -3.95
N GLY A 151 -7.07 5.24 -4.44
CA GLY A 151 -8.10 6.17 -4.92
C GLY A 151 -8.44 7.23 -3.89
N ASP A 152 -9.24 8.21 -4.30
CA ASP A 152 -9.77 9.30 -3.44
C ASP A 152 -8.72 10.04 -2.60
N GLY A 153 -7.50 10.18 -3.12
CA GLY A 153 -6.40 10.83 -2.42
C GLY A 153 -5.84 10.05 -1.23
N LYS A 154 -6.11 8.75 -1.16
CA LYS A 154 -5.71 7.87 -0.07
C LYS A 154 -4.70 6.81 -0.48
N THR A 155 -3.93 6.34 0.50
CA THR A 155 -3.09 5.16 0.42
C THR A 155 -3.51 4.11 1.42
N VAL A 156 -3.15 2.85 1.18
CA VAL A 156 -3.01 1.83 2.21
C VAL A 156 -1.51 1.58 2.44
N GLU A 157 -1.09 1.58 3.69
CA GLU A 157 0.34 1.50 4.05
C GLU A 157 0.57 1.04 5.49
N ALA A 158 1.67 0.32 5.71
CA ALA A 158 2.17 0.00 7.04
C ALA A 158 3.12 1.11 7.54
N ARG A 159 2.71 1.85 8.57
CA ARG A 159 3.44 3.00 9.15
C ARG A 159 4.04 2.75 10.53
N GLY A 160 3.59 1.70 11.23
CA GLY A 160 4.00 1.38 12.59
C GLY A 160 3.62 2.39 13.64
N VAL A 161 4.28 2.33 14.80
CA VAL A 161 3.90 3.09 15.99
C VAL A 161 4.00 4.62 15.85
N ASN A 162 4.70 5.10 14.82
CA ASN A 162 4.84 6.53 14.51
C ASN A 162 3.67 7.07 13.66
N ASN A 163 2.57 6.33 13.60
CA ASN A 163 1.34 6.81 13.00
C ASN A 163 0.64 7.86 13.91
N PRO A 164 -0.33 8.64 13.41
CA PRO A 164 -0.99 9.69 14.18
C PRO A 164 -1.83 9.22 15.37
N ARG A 165 -2.24 7.95 15.40
CA ARG A 165 -3.05 7.33 16.46
C ARG A 165 -2.19 6.64 17.54
N GLY A 166 -0.94 6.31 17.22
CA GLY A 166 -0.02 5.56 18.08
C GLY A 166 -0.12 4.05 17.84
N GLY A 167 0.69 3.26 18.54
CA GLY A 167 0.74 1.81 18.37
C GLY A 167 1.69 1.16 19.38
N ASP A 168 1.93 -0.13 19.24
CA ASP A 168 2.90 -0.89 20.02
C ASP A 168 3.76 -1.75 19.07
N TRP A 169 4.79 -2.40 19.58
CA TRP A 169 5.61 -3.33 18.80
C TRP A 169 5.07 -4.77 18.88
N SER A 170 3.83 -4.93 19.35
CA SER A 170 3.13 -6.20 19.45
C SER A 170 2.53 -6.63 18.11
N THR A 171 2.40 -7.95 17.89
CA THR A 171 1.67 -8.47 16.74
C THR A 171 0.20 -8.07 16.76
N GLY A 172 -0.37 -7.79 15.59
CA GLY A 172 -1.71 -7.26 15.38
C GLY A 172 -1.72 -5.74 15.24
N ASP A 173 -2.84 -5.14 14.85
CA ASP A 173 -2.98 -3.68 14.85
C ASP A 173 -3.32 -3.20 16.26
N GLN A 174 -2.52 -2.27 16.79
CA GLN A 174 -2.80 -1.55 18.03
C GLN A 174 -3.33 -0.13 17.80
N GLY A 175 -3.48 0.28 16.55
CA GLY A 175 -4.07 1.56 16.21
C GLY A 175 -3.49 2.17 14.94
N GLY A 176 -3.91 1.67 13.78
CA GLY A 176 -3.56 2.24 12.49
C GLY A 176 -2.11 2.00 12.07
N GLU A 177 -1.48 0.94 12.55
CA GLU A 177 -0.11 0.57 12.17
C GLU A 177 -0.05 0.11 10.71
N ILE A 178 -1.13 -0.50 10.23
CA ILE A 178 -1.49 -0.66 8.82
C ILE A 178 -2.87 -0.03 8.63
N ASP A 179 -2.97 1.05 7.86
CA ASP A 179 -4.24 1.80 7.73
C ASP A 179 -4.26 2.65 6.45
N PHE A 180 -5.32 3.44 6.32
CA PHE A 180 -5.57 4.37 5.25
C PHE A 180 -5.11 5.79 5.62
N TYR A 181 -4.27 6.38 4.75
CA TYR A 181 -3.67 7.68 4.98
C TYR A 181 -3.84 8.63 3.81
N ASP A 182 -3.67 9.92 4.05
CA ASP A 182 -3.58 10.90 2.97
C ASP A 182 -2.34 10.63 2.11
N ALA A 183 -2.56 10.51 0.80
CA ALA A 183 -1.51 10.34 -0.19
C ALA A 183 -0.66 11.60 -0.37
N TYR A 184 -1.24 12.78 -0.11
CA TYR A 184 -0.62 14.06 -0.41
C TYR A 184 0.18 14.64 0.78
N GLY A 185 1.17 15.48 0.49
CA GLY A 185 2.01 16.12 1.52
C GLY A 185 3.05 15.19 2.18
N ARG A 186 3.32 14.02 1.58
CA ARG A 186 4.18 12.97 2.16
C ARG A 186 5.63 12.93 1.63
N GLY A 187 5.98 13.81 0.69
CA GLY A 187 7.33 13.89 0.13
C GLY A 187 7.72 12.71 -0.76
N TRP A 188 6.75 12.09 -1.43
CA TRP A 188 7.00 11.09 -2.46
C TRP A 188 7.90 11.65 -3.56
N THR A 189 8.81 10.82 -4.07
CA THR A 189 9.70 11.20 -5.18
C THR A 189 9.42 10.37 -6.42
N GLU A 190 8.96 9.14 -6.25
CA GLU A 190 8.74 8.19 -7.33
C GLU A 190 7.34 7.58 -7.25
N VAL A 191 6.77 7.25 -8.40
CA VAL A 191 5.51 6.52 -8.54
C VAL A 191 5.73 5.40 -9.54
N TYR A 192 5.40 4.16 -9.15
CA TYR A 192 5.48 3.00 -10.02
C TYR A 192 4.07 2.56 -10.40
N ARG A 193 3.80 2.55 -11.70
CA ARG A 193 2.48 2.25 -12.26
C ARG A 193 2.58 1.06 -13.20
N TYR A 194 1.71 0.09 -12.99
CA TYR A 194 1.51 -0.98 -13.95
C TYR A 194 0.74 -0.44 -15.16
N VAL A 195 1.24 -0.69 -16.36
CA VAL A 195 0.68 -0.18 -17.62
C VAL A 195 0.34 -1.28 -18.62
N GLY A 196 0.43 -2.55 -18.20
CA GLY A 196 0.26 -3.69 -19.10
C GLY A 196 1.54 -4.06 -19.83
N ASP A 197 1.51 -5.26 -20.43
CA ASP A 197 2.52 -5.72 -21.39
C ASP A 197 2.20 -5.26 -22.83
#